data_AF-A0A2K4MR40-F1
#
_entry.id   AF-A0A2K4MR40-F1
#
_cell.length_a   1.000
_cell.length_b   1.000
_cell.length_c   1.000
_cell.angle_alpha   90.00
_cell.angle_beta   90.00
_cell.angle_gamma   90.00
#
_symmetry.space_group_name_H-M   'P 1'
#
loop_
_entity.id
_entity.type
_entity.pdbx_description
1 polymer ?
#
loop_
_entity_poly.entity_id
_entity_poly.type
_entity_poly.pdbx_seq_one_letter_code
_entity_poly.pdbx_strand_id
1 'polypeptide(L)'
;MGHFGKWFGRRHGHHESTHHDRQASAGSPPSLALQGCPSCRQGNAAHARFCQHCGISLQPPPCGQCGQEAGPGARFCAQCGAGLG
;
A
#
# COMPACT_ATOMS: atom_id res chain seq x y z
N MET A 1 -17.31 -66.84 -37.45
CA MET A 1 -17.18 -65.53 -38.14
C MET A 1 -16.65 -64.51 -37.15
N GLY A 2 -15.53 -63.84 -37.46
CA GLY A 2 -14.99 -62.69 -36.71
C GLY A 2 -13.55 -62.88 -36.18
N HIS A 3 -12.56 -62.61 -37.04
CA HIS A 3 -11.12 -62.65 -36.73
C HIS A 3 -10.54 -61.25 -36.62
N PHE A 4 -10.22 -60.67 -35.46
CA PHE A 4 -9.40 -59.44 -35.44
C PHE A 4 -8.65 -59.38 -34.10
N GLY A 5 -7.37 -59.78 -34.03
CA GLY A 5 -6.22 -58.94 -34.41
C GLY A 5 -5.83 -58.10 -33.17
N LYS A 6 -4.82 -58.51 -32.38
CA LYS A 6 -3.45 -57.93 -32.32
C LYS A 6 -3.43 -56.39 -32.22
N TRP A 7 -2.36 -55.85 -31.67
CA TRP A 7 -1.81 -54.54 -32.02
C TRP A 7 -1.43 -53.59 -30.83
N PHE A 8 -0.24 -53.87 -30.26
CA PHE A 8 0.81 -52.95 -29.76
C PHE A 8 0.59 -52.14 -28.48
N GLY A 9 1.38 -52.49 -27.47
CA GLY A 9 1.75 -51.59 -26.40
C GLY A 9 2.56 -50.40 -26.91
N ARG A 10 2.18 -49.20 -26.45
CA ARG A 10 3.05 -48.04 -26.23
C ARG A 10 2.18 -46.91 -25.63
N ARG A 11 2.16 -46.77 -24.31
CA ARG A 11 1.71 -45.54 -23.66
C ARG A 11 2.86 -44.98 -22.83
N HIS A 12 3.82 -44.37 -23.51
CA HIS A 12 4.66 -43.36 -22.89
C HIS A 12 3.88 -42.04 -22.96
N GLY A 13 3.21 -41.72 -21.86
CA GLY A 13 2.48 -40.46 -21.68
C GLY A 13 2.91 -39.82 -20.38
N HIS A 14 4.12 -39.25 -20.34
CA HIS A 14 4.47 -38.25 -19.33
C HIS A 14 3.78 -36.95 -19.73
N HIS A 15 2.52 -36.82 -19.36
CA HIS A 15 1.91 -35.51 -19.29
C HIS A 15 2.32 -34.97 -17.91
N GLU A 16 3.39 -34.19 -17.87
CA GLU A 16 3.72 -33.40 -16.68
C GLU A 16 2.74 -32.21 -16.62
N SER A 17 1.56 -32.49 -16.07
CA SER A 17 0.70 -31.42 -15.58
C SER A 17 1.34 -30.83 -14.34
N THR A 18 2.15 -29.79 -14.49
CA THR A 18 2.12 -28.66 -13.55
C THR A 18 2.86 -27.44 -14.10
N HIS A 19 2.11 -26.58 -14.76
CA HIS A 19 2.40 -25.14 -14.78
C HIS A 19 2.23 -24.60 -13.36
N HIS A 20 3.22 -24.82 -12.50
CA HIS A 20 3.36 -24.00 -11.30
C HIS A 20 4.03 -22.69 -11.70
N ASP A 21 3.20 -21.83 -12.26
CA ASP A 21 3.37 -20.39 -12.14
C ASP A 21 3.46 -20.05 -10.65
N ARG A 22 4.68 -19.88 -10.15
CA ARG A 22 4.91 -19.08 -8.95
C ARG A 22 5.39 -17.71 -9.41
N GLN A 23 4.48 -16.96 -10.02
CA GLN A 23 4.53 -15.51 -9.90
C GLN A 23 4.44 -15.21 -8.40
N ALA A 24 5.60 -15.10 -7.77
CA ALA A 24 5.74 -14.41 -6.50
C ALA A 24 5.46 -12.93 -6.81
N SER A 25 4.17 -12.61 -6.91
CA SER A 25 3.67 -11.25 -6.80
C SER A 25 4.04 -10.80 -5.40
N ALA A 26 5.26 -10.28 -5.27
CA ALA A 26 5.66 -9.42 -4.18
C ALA A 26 4.70 -8.23 -4.23
N GLY A 27 3.54 -8.39 -3.59
CA GLY A 27 2.76 -7.26 -3.15
C GLY A 27 3.71 -6.44 -2.31
N SER A 28 4.12 -5.29 -2.83
CA SER A 28 4.87 -4.31 -2.05
C SER A 28 4.16 -4.19 -0.71
N PRO A 29 4.84 -4.37 0.45
CA PRO A 29 4.21 -4.02 1.71
C PRO A 29 3.72 -2.59 1.55
N PRO A 30 2.52 -2.23 2.06
CA PRO A 30 2.13 -0.83 2.08
C PRO A 30 3.29 -0.12 2.76
N SER A 31 4.06 0.67 1.99
CA SER A 31 5.12 1.49 2.52
C SER A 31 4.43 2.28 3.61
N LEU A 32 4.69 1.94 4.88
CA LEU A 32 4.12 2.63 6.04
C LEU A 32 4.17 4.09 5.67
N ALA A 33 3.01 4.74 5.49
CA ALA A 33 2.96 6.09 4.93
C ALA A 33 3.73 7.00 5.90
N LEU A 34 5.02 7.16 5.63
CA LEU A 34 5.94 7.90 6.46
C LEU A 34 5.85 9.33 5.99
N GLN A 35 5.27 10.19 6.82
CA GLN A 35 5.31 11.62 6.53
C GLN A 35 6.73 12.13 6.80
N GLY A 36 7.30 12.78 5.81
CA GLY A 36 8.59 13.45 5.96
C GLY A 36 8.43 14.66 6.88
N CYS A 37 9.31 14.80 7.87
CA CYS A 37 9.37 16.02 8.66
C CYS A 37 9.82 17.20 7.78
N PRO A 38 9.09 18.32 7.72
CA PRO A 38 9.49 19.47 6.90
C PRO A 38 10.77 20.15 7.39
N SER A 39 11.16 19.94 8.65
CA SER A 39 12.36 20.53 9.25
C SER A 39 13.61 19.66 9.05
N CYS A 40 13.57 18.39 9.45
CA CYS A 40 14.76 17.52 9.43
C CYS A 40 14.71 16.42 8.36
N ARG A 41 13.61 16.33 7.59
CA ARG A 41 13.36 15.36 6.50
C ARG A 41 13.35 13.89 6.92
N GLN A 42 13.40 13.57 8.22
CA GLN A 42 13.23 12.19 8.68
C GLN A 42 11.79 11.73 8.57
N GLY A 43 11.62 10.43 8.30
CA GLY A 43 10.32 9.80 8.22
C GLY A 43 9.70 9.62 9.61
N ASN A 44 8.42 9.94 9.74
CA ASN A 44 7.63 9.71 10.96
C ASN A 44 6.36 8.94 10.64
N ALA A 45 5.75 8.29 11.63
CA ALA A 45 4.46 7.63 11.44
C ALA A 45 3.41 8.62 10.88
N ALA A 46 2.49 8.14 10.04
CA ALA A 46 1.44 8.96 9.41
C ALA A 46 0.65 9.81 10.41
N HIS A 47 0.48 9.32 11.63
CA HIS A 47 -0.26 9.96 12.72
C HIS A 47 0.63 10.54 13.83
N ALA A 48 1.94 10.67 13.58
CA ALA A 48 2.86 11.30 14.54
C ALA A 48 2.50 12.78 14.74
N ARG A 49 2.34 13.20 16.00
CA ARG A 49 2.03 14.60 16.37
C ARG A 49 3.27 15.47 16.41
N PHE A 50 4.40 14.87 16.74
CA PHE A 50 5.72 15.49 16.80
C PHE A 50 6.72 14.63 16.05
N CYS A 51 7.77 15.24 15.50
CA CYS A 51 8.86 14.52 14.91
C CYS A 51 9.68 13.80 15.99
N GLN A 52 9.86 12.49 15.84
CA GLN A 52 10.63 11.65 16.77
C GLN A 52 12.15 11.88 16.69
N HIS A 53 12.63 12.66 15.70
CA HIS A 53 14.05 13.01 15.56
C HIS A 53 14.39 14.44 16.00
N CYS A 54 13.53 15.43 15.72
CA CYS A 54 13.82 16.83 16.04
C CYS A 54 12.78 17.50 16.96
N GLY A 55 11.66 16.85 17.27
CA GLY A 55 10.65 17.35 18.19
C GLY A 55 9.63 18.35 17.62
N ILE A 56 9.77 18.78 16.36
CA ILE A 56 8.83 19.76 15.79
C ILE A 56 7.43 19.17 15.59
N SER A 57 6.40 20.01 15.76
CA SER A 57 5.00 19.66 15.50
C SER A 57 4.79 19.26 14.04
N LEU A 58 4.16 18.11 13.82
CA LEU A 58 3.73 17.63 12.49
C LEU A 58 2.22 17.79 12.29
N GLN A 59 1.51 18.27 13.30
CA GLN A 59 0.08 18.57 13.19
C GLN A 59 -0.14 19.84 12.35
N PRO A 60 -1.23 19.89 11.57
CA PRO A 60 -1.60 21.09 10.83
C PRO A 60 -1.83 22.26 11.79
N PRO A 61 -1.42 23.48 11.43
CA PRO A 61 -1.68 24.65 12.24
C PRO A 61 -3.20 24.93 12.32
N PRO A 62 -3.63 25.72 13.33
CA PRO A 62 -5.01 26.20 13.37
C PRO A 62 -5.34 27.06 12.14
N CYS A 63 -6.63 27.19 11.86
CA CYS A 63 -7.13 27.99 10.75
C CYS A 63 -6.66 29.44 10.88
N GLY A 64 -5.91 29.95 9.91
CA GLY A 64 -5.44 31.34 9.90
C GLY A 64 -6.55 32.39 9.73
N GLN A 65 -7.81 31.98 9.46
CA GLN A 65 -8.94 32.90 9.32
C GLN A 65 -9.81 33.00 10.58
N CYS A 66 -10.06 31.89 11.27
CA CYS A 66 -10.94 31.87 12.44
C CYS A 66 -10.29 31.32 13.72
N GLY A 67 -9.04 30.84 13.65
CA GLY A 67 -8.30 30.27 14.77
C GLY A 67 -8.67 28.82 15.13
N GLN A 68 -9.67 28.23 14.48
CA GLN A 68 -10.13 26.88 14.85
C GLN A 68 -9.12 25.80 14.48
N GLU A 69 -8.95 24.81 15.35
CA GLU A 69 -8.07 23.65 15.10
C GLU A 69 -8.48 22.90 13.82
N ALA A 70 -7.47 22.63 12.99
CA ALA A 70 -7.63 21.84 11.78
C ALA A 70 -7.60 20.34 12.12
N GLY A 71 -8.58 19.59 11.61
CA GLY A 71 -8.52 18.13 11.66
C GLY A 71 -7.31 17.59 10.88
N PRO A 72 -6.76 16.43 11.27
CA PRO A 72 -5.69 15.79 10.52
C PRO A 72 -6.15 15.50 9.08
N GLY A 73 -5.42 16.03 8.09
CA GLY A 73 -5.76 15.88 6.66
C GLY A 73 -6.90 16.77 6.16
N ALA A 74 -7.41 17.71 6.98
CA ALA A 74 -8.46 18.63 6.56
C ALA A 74 -7.94 19.65 5.53
N ARG A 75 -8.61 19.75 4.38
CA ARG A 75 -8.30 20.71 3.30
C ARG A 75 -9.01 22.06 3.49
N PHE A 76 -10.08 22.07 4.29
CA PHE A 76 -10.91 23.23 4.58
C PHE A 76 -11.27 23.26 6.06
N CYS A 77 -11.45 24.44 6.62
CA CYS A 77 -11.88 24.63 8.00
C CYS A 77 -13.35 24.23 8.17
N ALA A 78 -13.64 23.32 9.11
CA ALA A 78 -15.01 22.90 9.41
C ALA A 78 -15.87 24.02 10.02
N GLN A 79 -15.26 25.08 10.56
CA GLN A 79 -15.97 26.18 11.19
C GLN A 79 -16.28 27.33 10.22
N CYS A 80 -15.32 27.73 9.39
CA CYS A 80 -15.47 28.90 8.50
C CYS A 80 -15.37 28.60 7.00
N GLY A 81 -15.06 27.36 6.61
CA GLY A 81 -14.92 26.96 5.20
C GLY A 81 -13.63 27.43 4.50
N ALA A 82 -12.76 28.20 5.17
CA ALA A 82 -11.51 28.66 4.59
C ALA A 82 -10.57 27.50 4.23
N GLY A 83 -9.79 27.65 3.16
CA GLY A 83 -8.77 26.67 2.78
C GLY A 83 -7.66 26.56 3.83
N LEU A 84 -7.26 25.32 4.13
CA LEU A 84 -6.15 24.99 5.02
C LEU A 84 -5.04 24.39 4.14
N GLY A 85 -4.16 25.25 3.62
CA GLY A 85 -3.10 24.88 2.68
C GLY A 85 -2.10 26.00 2.49
#